data_AF-A0A5N6JFC0-F1
#
_entry.id   AF-A0A5N6JFC0-F1
#
_cell.length_a   1.000
_cell.length_b   1.000
_cell.length_c   1.000
_cell.angle_alpha   90.00
_cell.angle_beta   90.00
_cell.angle_gamma   90.00
#
_symmetry.space_group_name_H-M   'P 1'
#
loop_
_entity.id
_entity.type
_entity.pdbx_description
1 polymer ?
#
loop_
_entity_poly.entity_id
_entity_poly.type
_entity_poly.pdbx_seq_one_letter_code
_entity_poly.pdbx_strand_id
1 'polypeptide(L)'
;MPSRTTSSLLESRWAPRPEETKRSSSTPRGQNHTRGPNHPPPSQELARFMKIVGRLKWKLPFLAEGYRLATLPADSGVDVAHAEIMFKIDFFEYYALLERAIVHLLGVFGVTVTGAITRSQSTPRLGRNRSIAAMHRYHANVLDTLDKESCPLHPVLGTGNVREQLRKAKELRNRWKTADMSKEEAEKDSFHRPESAMPLESYDFDHILSEIFVGLEDGLALAREQVARVENGTGNGLSGDSEADWDFIVDAMDWEAV
;
A
#
# COMPACT_ATOMS: atom_id res chain seq x y z
N MET A 1 -40.54 11.86 -41.39
CA MET A 1 -40.74 11.56 -39.97
C MET A 1 -41.28 10.14 -39.87
N PRO A 2 -40.45 9.18 -39.41
CA PRO A 2 -40.89 8.37 -38.26
C PRO A 2 -39.77 8.02 -37.26
N SER A 3 -40.13 8.21 -35.98
CA SER A 3 -39.97 7.34 -34.80
C SER A 3 -38.64 6.60 -34.55
N ARG A 4 -37.82 7.16 -33.64
CA ARG A 4 -36.78 6.43 -32.91
C ARG A 4 -37.41 5.61 -31.78
N THR A 5 -37.27 4.30 -31.84
CA THR A 5 -37.55 3.38 -30.73
C THR A 5 -36.43 3.51 -29.69
N THR A 6 -36.75 3.91 -28.47
CA THR A 6 -35.82 3.96 -27.35
C THR A 6 -35.57 2.55 -26.82
N SER A 7 -34.36 2.04 -26.96
CA SER A 7 -33.90 0.81 -26.30
C SER A 7 -33.72 1.07 -24.80
N SER A 8 -34.38 0.25 -23.98
CA SER A 8 -34.34 0.28 -22.52
C SER A 8 -33.04 -0.36 -22.02
N LEU A 9 -32.43 0.23 -20.99
CA LEU A 9 -31.16 -0.19 -20.37
C LEU A 9 -31.19 -1.60 -19.73
N LEU A 10 -32.32 -2.31 -19.79
CA LEU A 10 -32.52 -3.65 -19.23
C LEU A 10 -32.22 -4.80 -20.21
N GLU A 11 -31.92 -4.51 -21.48
CA GLU A 11 -31.66 -5.55 -22.52
C GLU A 11 -30.21 -5.59 -23.03
N SER A 12 -29.27 -4.90 -22.37
CA SER A 12 -27.85 -4.96 -22.76
C SER A 12 -27.17 -6.25 -22.29
N ARG A 13 -26.22 -6.75 -23.10
CA ARG A 13 -25.42 -7.99 -22.90
C ARG A 13 -24.57 -8.04 -21.62
N TRP A 14 -24.75 -7.09 -20.72
CA TRP A 14 -24.01 -6.89 -19.47
C TRP A 14 -24.90 -7.00 -18.22
N ALA A 15 -26.19 -7.38 -18.36
CA ALA A 15 -27.04 -7.66 -17.21
C ALA A 15 -26.71 -9.03 -16.58
N PRO A 16 -26.48 -9.13 -15.25
CA PRO A 16 -26.23 -10.41 -14.59
C PRO A 16 -27.45 -11.33 -14.68
N ARG A 17 -27.26 -12.55 -15.16
CA ARG A 17 -28.28 -13.59 -15.15
C ARG A 17 -28.36 -14.19 -13.74
N PRO A 18 -29.55 -14.34 -13.12
CA PRO A 18 -29.64 -14.98 -11.82
C PRO A 18 -29.58 -16.50 -12.03
N GLU A 19 -28.49 -17.15 -11.63
CA GLU A 19 -28.41 -18.61 -11.59
C GLU A 19 -27.91 -19.11 -10.23
N GLU A 20 -28.84 -19.82 -9.57
CA GLU A 20 -28.71 -21.07 -8.83
C GLU A 20 -27.55 -21.30 -7.84
N THR A 21 -27.94 -21.15 -6.58
CA THR A 21 -27.49 -21.88 -5.38
C THR A 21 -27.06 -23.34 -5.67
N LYS A 22 -25.77 -23.65 -5.49
CA LYS A 22 -25.31 -25.04 -5.29
C LYS A 22 -24.53 -25.20 -3.99
N ARG A 23 -24.98 -26.20 -3.24
CA ARG A 23 -24.62 -26.58 -1.87
C ARG A 23 -23.19 -27.08 -1.76
N SER A 24 -22.53 -26.67 -0.69
CA SER A 24 -21.26 -27.20 -0.20
C SER A 24 -21.44 -28.59 0.41
N SER A 25 -20.62 -29.56 0.00
CA SER A 25 -20.40 -30.81 0.75
C SER A 25 -19.01 -30.77 1.38
N SER A 26 -18.98 -31.09 2.68
CA SER A 26 -17.80 -31.13 3.54
C SER A 26 -17.19 -32.53 3.56
N THR A 27 -15.87 -32.63 3.75
CA THR A 27 -15.22 -33.75 4.45
C THR A 27 -13.83 -33.34 4.96
N PRO A 28 -13.33 -33.91 6.09
CA PRO A 28 -12.23 -33.33 6.84
C PRO A 28 -10.91 -34.13 6.75
N ARG A 29 -9.83 -33.42 7.16
CA ARG A 29 -8.63 -33.90 7.88
C ARG A 29 -7.32 -33.98 7.09
N GLY A 30 -6.33 -33.23 7.59
CA GLY A 30 -4.92 -33.33 7.25
C GLY A 30 -4.16 -32.12 7.80
N GLN A 31 -3.67 -32.24 9.05
CA GLN A 31 -2.81 -31.23 9.67
C GLN A 31 -1.48 -31.17 8.93
N ASN A 32 -1.28 -30.10 8.16
CA ASN A 32 0.01 -29.56 7.79
C ASN A 32 -0.10 -28.04 8.00
N HIS A 33 0.99 -27.37 8.34
CA HIS A 33 1.06 -25.91 8.37
C HIS A 33 0.95 -25.39 6.93
N THR A 34 -0.24 -25.48 6.35
CA THR A 34 -0.57 -25.02 5.02
C THR A 34 -0.95 -23.55 5.11
N ARG A 35 -0.21 -22.76 4.33
CA ARG A 35 -0.62 -21.45 3.81
C ARG A 35 -2.14 -21.45 3.65
N GLY A 36 -2.83 -20.58 4.39
CA GLY A 36 -4.29 -20.56 4.41
C GLY A 36 -4.86 -20.45 2.98
N PRO A 37 -6.05 -21.03 2.70
CA PRO A 37 -6.60 -21.20 1.34
C PRO A 37 -6.89 -19.91 0.56
N ASN A 38 -6.56 -18.73 1.11
CA ASN A 38 -6.87 -17.42 0.52
C ASN A 38 -5.63 -16.57 0.21
N HIS A 39 -4.40 -17.06 0.41
CA HIS A 39 -3.21 -16.25 0.10
C HIS A 39 -2.76 -16.42 -1.35
N PRO A 40 -2.55 -15.32 -2.09
CA PRO A 40 -2.02 -15.35 -3.45
C PRO A 40 -0.69 -16.13 -3.51
N PRO A 41 -0.42 -16.84 -4.61
CA PRO A 41 0.86 -17.51 -4.82
C PRO A 41 2.01 -16.49 -4.88
N PRO A 42 3.25 -16.90 -4.55
CA PRO A 42 4.41 -16.00 -4.54
C PRO A 42 4.64 -15.24 -5.85
N SER A 43 4.40 -15.89 -6.99
CA SER A 43 4.51 -15.27 -8.31
C SER A 43 3.49 -14.15 -8.52
N GLN A 44 2.26 -14.31 -8.00
CA GLN A 44 1.25 -13.26 -8.04
C GLN A 44 1.58 -12.09 -7.11
N GLU A 45 2.09 -12.35 -5.90
CA GLU A 45 2.57 -11.29 -5.00
C GLU A 45 3.73 -10.50 -5.62
N LEU A 46 4.64 -11.20 -6.30
CA LEU A 46 5.74 -10.55 -7.02
C LEU A 46 5.23 -9.70 -8.19
N ALA A 47 4.24 -10.17 -8.95
CA ALA A 47 3.62 -9.39 -10.02
C ALA A 47 2.96 -8.10 -9.47
N ARG A 48 2.22 -8.19 -8.36
CA ARG A 48 1.61 -7.03 -7.69
C ARG A 48 2.66 -6.05 -7.17
N PHE A 49 3.73 -6.54 -6.55
CA PHE A 49 4.88 -5.73 -6.15
C PHE A 49 5.45 -4.94 -7.35
N MET A 50 5.74 -5.62 -8.45
CA MET A 50 6.31 -5.00 -9.66
C MET A 50 5.41 -3.92 -10.24
N LYS A 51 4.09 -4.14 -10.25
CA LYS A 51 3.11 -3.13 -10.69
C LYS A 51 3.12 -1.89 -9.80
N ILE A 52 3.16 -2.08 -8.48
CA ILE A 52 3.23 -0.96 -7.53
C ILE A 52 4.55 -0.20 -7.67
N VAL A 53 5.68 -0.89 -7.83
CA VAL A 53 6.99 -0.25 -8.08
C VAL A 53 6.95 0.55 -9.38
N GLY A 54 6.34 0.03 -10.44
CA GLY A 54 6.11 0.79 -11.67
C GLY A 54 5.33 2.09 -11.42
N ARG A 55 4.28 2.03 -10.60
CA ARG A 55 3.49 3.22 -10.21
C ARG A 55 4.28 4.20 -9.33
N LEU A 56 5.10 3.70 -8.40
CA LEU A 56 6.00 4.53 -7.59
C LEU A 56 7.01 5.29 -8.46
N LYS A 57 7.62 4.60 -9.44
CA LYS A 57 8.53 5.20 -10.41
C LYS A 57 7.82 6.24 -11.29
N TRP A 58 6.57 5.98 -11.70
CA TRP A 58 5.76 6.94 -12.45
C TRP A 58 5.39 8.18 -11.64
N LYS A 59 5.03 8.03 -10.36
CA LYS A 59 4.66 9.15 -9.49
C LYS A 59 5.86 10.00 -9.05
N LEU A 60 7.07 9.42 -9.02
CA LEU A 60 8.26 10.06 -8.45
C LEU A 60 8.59 11.44 -9.06
N PRO A 61 8.57 11.66 -10.40
CA PRO A 61 8.84 12.97 -10.97
C PRO A 61 7.84 14.05 -10.54
N PHE A 62 6.57 13.68 -10.34
CA PHE A 62 5.53 14.61 -9.89
C PHE A 62 5.74 15.01 -8.43
N LEU A 63 6.11 14.03 -7.59
CA LEU A 63 6.47 14.29 -6.19
C LEU A 63 7.70 15.19 -6.08
N ALA A 64 8.73 14.93 -6.91
CA ALA A 64 9.95 15.74 -6.96
C ALA A 64 9.66 17.18 -7.41
N GLU A 65 8.77 17.37 -8.40
CA GLU A 65 8.36 18.70 -8.82
C GLU A 65 7.56 19.43 -7.74
N GLY A 66 6.65 18.73 -7.05
CA GLY A 66 5.94 19.28 -5.89
C GLY A 66 6.90 19.74 -4.78
N TYR A 67 7.92 18.93 -4.49
CA TYR A 67 8.97 19.28 -3.53
C TYR A 67 9.75 20.53 -3.96
N ARG A 68 10.15 20.59 -5.24
CA ARG A 68 10.85 21.74 -5.82
C ARG A 68 10.05 23.02 -5.69
N LEU A 69 8.75 23.00 -6.01
CA LEU A 69 7.87 24.15 -5.89
C LEU A 69 7.67 24.58 -4.42
N ALA A 70 7.56 23.61 -3.52
CA ALA A 70 7.39 23.83 -2.08
C ALA A 70 8.65 24.34 -1.37
N THR A 71 9.81 24.32 -2.03
CA THR A 71 11.10 24.77 -1.48
C THR A 71 11.67 25.98 -2.22
N LEU A 72 10.88 26.59 -3.11
CA LEU A 72 11.29 27.83 -3.78
C LEU A 72 11.39 29.00 -2.80
N PRO A 73 12.24 30.01 -3.09
CA PRO A 73 12.24 31.26 -2.34
C PRO A 73 10.88 31.96 -2.39
N ALA A 74 10.51 32.67 -1.32
CA ALA A 74 9.23 33.37 -1.21
C ALA A 74 8.97 34.40 -2.34
N ASP A 75 10.04 34.95 -2.94
CA ASP A 75 9.97 35.92 -4.04
C ASP A 75 9.76 35.27 -5.42
N SER A 76 9.58 33.96 -5.50
CA SER A 76 9.44 33.20 -6.75
C SER A 76 8.11 33.42 -7.50
N GLY A 77 7.15 34.14 -6.89
CA GLY A 77 5.81 34.36 -7.45
C GLY A 77 4.91 33.12 -7.42
N VAL A 78 5.39 32.02 -6.82
CA VAL A 78 4.62 30.80 -6.55
C VAL A 78 4.02 30.89 -5.15
N ASP A 79 2.80 30.40 -4.98
CA ASP A 79 2.23 30.18 -3.65
C ASP A 79 2.93 28.99 -2.97
N VAL A 80 4.09 29.25 -2.37
CA VAL A 80 4.95 28.24 -1.72
C VAL A 80 4.21 27.54 -0.59
N ALA A 81 3.36 28.27 0.16
CA ALA A 81 2.58 27.71 1.25
C ALA A 81 1.55 26.69 0.73
N HIS A 82 0.86 27.02 -0.36
CA HIS A 82 -0.04 26.08 -1.03
C HIS A 82 0.73 24.88 -1.60
N ALA A 83 1.86 25.11 -2.28
CA ALA A 83 2.69 24.05 -2.83
C ALA A 83 3.21 23.10 -1.74
N GLU A 84 3.59 23.62 -0.58
CA GLU A 84 4.00 22.82 0.59
C GLU A 84 2.87 21.92 1.10
N ILE A 85 1.63 22.44 1.20
CA ILE A 85 0.48 21.62 1.59
C ILE A 85 0.23 20.51 0.56
N MET A 86 0.23 20.83 -0.73
CA MET A 86 0.02 19.85 -1.80
C MET A 86 1.11 18.77 -1.79
N PHE A 87 2.37 19.16 -1.66
CA PHE A 87 3.49 18.22 -1.56
C PHE A 87 3.34 17.27 -0.36
N LYS A 88 2.93 17.78 0.81
CA LYS A 88 2.73 16.95 2.01
C LYS A 88 1.64 15.90 1.82
N ILE A 89 0.55 16.27 1.16
CA ILE A 89 -0.54 15.36 0.79
C ILE A 89 -0.03 14.29 -0.20
N ASP A 90 0.65 14.73 -1.26
CA ASP A 90 1.21 13.83 -2.27
C ASP A 90 2.23 12.85 -1.66
N PHE A 91 3.09 13.32 -0.75
CA PHE A 91 4.04 12.48 -0.03
C PHE A 91 3.34 11.45 0.85
N PHE A 92 2.26 11.84 1.54
CA PHE A 92 1.46 10.91 2.34
C PHE A 92 0.91 9.77 1.49
N GLU A 93 0.33 10.07 0.32
CA GLU A 93 -0.15 9.06 -0.61
C GLU A 93 0.96 8.19 -1.19
N TYR A 94 2.09 8.83 -1.53
CA TYR A 94 3.26 8.16 -2.09
C TYR A 94 3.81 7.14 -1.08
N TYR A 95 3.96 7.54 0.18
CA TYR A 95 4.44 6.66 1.24
C TYR A 95 3.47 5.51 1.53
N ALA A 96 2.15 5.76 1.49
CA ALA A 96 1.16 4.69 1.64
C ALA A 96 1.29 3.64 0.50
N LEU A 97 1.53 4.08 -0.73
CA LEU A 97 1.80 3.21 -1.86
C LEU A 97 3.11 2.42 -1.68
N LEU A 98 4.13 3.05 -1.13
CA LEU A 98 5.43 2.44 -0.79
C LEU A 98 5.27 1.33 0.25
N GLU A 99 4.54 1.57 1.33
CA GLU A 99 4.24 0.54 2.34
C GLU A 99 3.50 -0.65 1.72
N ARG A 100 2.56 -0.40 0.80
CA ARG A 100 1.88 -1.48 0.07
C ARG A 100 2.83 -2.30 -0.79
N ALA A 101 3.82 -1.68 -1.43
CA ALA A 101 4.87 -2.41 -2.15
C ALA A 101 5.60 -3.38 -1.20
N ILE A 102 6.03 -2.89 -0.03
CA ILE A 102 6.72 -3.71 0.97
C ILE A 102 5.84 -4.87 1.46
N VAL A 103 4.54 -4.66 1.63
CA VAL A 103 3.58 -5.71 2.01
C VAL A 103 3.50 -6.83 0.97
N HIS A 104 3.39 -6.49 -0.32
CA HIS A 104 3.40 -7.51 -1.37
C HIS A 104 4.75 -8.24 -1.44
N LEU A 105 5.85 -7.52 -1.22
CA LEU A 105 7.18 -8.12 -1.15
C LEU A 105 7.29 -9.13 0.01
N LEU A 106 6.77 -8.80 1.19
CA LEU A 106 6.65 -9.72 2.33
C LEU A 106 5.75 -10.92 2.00
N GLY A 107 4.67 -10.70 1.24
CA GLY A 107 3.74 -11.72 0.77
C GLY A 107 4.39 -12.81 -0.09
N VAL A 108 5.44 -12.48 -0.87
CA VAL A 108 6.21 -13.47 -1.64
C VAL A 108 6.78 -14.56 -0.73
N PHE A 109 7.24 -14.18 0.46
CA PHE A 109 7.80 -15.09 1.47
C PHE A 109 6.74 -15.70 2.39
N GLY A 110 5.45 -15.42 2.15
CA GLY A 110 4.36 -15.86 3.02
C GLY A 110 4.31 -15.14 4.36
N VAL A 111 4.99 -14.00 4.50
CA VAL A 111 4.94 -13.18 5.70
C VAL A 111 3.70 -12.29 5.63
N THR A 112 2.80 -12.46 6.59
CA THR A 112 1.59 -11.63 6.71
C THR A 112 1.80 -10.53 7.73
N VAL A 113 1.64 -9.28 7.29
CA VAL A 113 1.57 -8.13 8.20
C VAL A 113 0.18 -8.17 8.83
N THR A 114 0.10 -8.60 10.09
CA THR A 114 -1.19 -8.75 10.77
C THR A 114 -1.71 -7.36 11.10
N GLY A 115 -2.69 -6.84 10.36
CA GLY A 115 -3.62 -5.87 10.94
C GLY A 115 -4.33 -6.59 12.08
N ALA A 116 -4.35 -6.05 13.29
CA ALA A 116 -4.96 -6.73 14.44
C ALA A 116 -6.49 -6.86 14.28
N ILE A 117 -6.92 -7.79 13.43
CA ILE A 117 -8.19 -8.50 13.52
C ILE A 117 -7.80 -9.92 13.93
N THR A 118 -7.19 -10.06 15.11
CA THR A 118 -7.41 -11.30 15.85
C THR A 118 -8.91 -11.36 16.04
N ARG A 119 -9.57 -12.34 15.42
CA ARG A 119 -10.98 -12.68 15.62
C ARG A 119 -11.17 -13.13 17.08
N SER A 120 -11.03 -12.20 18.02
CA SER A 120 -11.35 -12.42 19.41
C SER A 120 -12.76 -11.87 19.63
N GLN A 121 -13.71 -12.80 19.54
CA GLN A 121 -14.93 -12.84 20.34
C GLN A 121 -15.77 -11.54 20.40
N SER A 122 -16.83 -11.54 19.58
CA SER A 122 -18.19 -11.10 19.95
C SER A 122 -18.33 -9.87 20.86
N THR A 123 -18.45 -8.69 20.27
CA THR A 123 -19.37 -7.63 20.74
C THR A 123 -19.78 -6.73 19.57
N PRO A 124 -21.08 -6.64 19.21
CA PRO A 124 -21.54 -5.73 18.17
C PRO A 124 -22.05 -4.44 18.83
N ARG A 125 -21.27 -3.36 18.77
CA ARG A 125 -21.74 -1.95 18.90
C ARG A 125 -20.56 -0.97 18.71
N LEU A 126 -20.82 0.12 17.98
CA LEU A 126 -19.90 1.18 17.49
C LEU A 126 -19.01 0.74 16.31
N GLY A 127 -19.25 1.10 15.05
CA GLY A 127 -19.81 2.33 14.48
C GLY A 127 -18.67 3.09 13.78
N ARG A 128 -18.51 2.88 12.46
CA ARG A 128 -17.72 3.57 11.41
C ARG A 128 -16.26 4.03 11.68
N ASN A 129 -15.90 4.45 12.90
CA ASN A 129 -14.56 4.91 13.31
C ASN A 129 -13.53 3.80 13.56
N ARG A 130 -13.96 2.52 13.63
CA ARG A 130 -13.04 1.40 13.86
C ARG A 130 -12.24 1.01 12.60
N SER A 131 -12.77 1.31 11.42
CA SER A 131 -12.12 1.01 10.13
C SER A 131 -10.85 1.84 9.96
N ILE A 132 -10.94 3.17 10.06
CA ILE A 132 -9.80 4.08 9.92
C ILE A 132 -8.71 3.83 10.99
N ALA A 133 -9.09 3.55 12.25
CA ALA A 133 -8.13 3.23 13.31
C ALA A 133 -7.44 1.86 13.13
N ALA A 134 -8.15 0.84 12.61
CA ALA A 134 -7.55 -0.45 12.26
C ALA A 134 -6.64 -0.35 11.04
N MET A 135 -7.00 0.48 10.05
CA MET A 135 -6.19 0.81 8.87
C MET A 135 -4.85 1.46 9.26
N HIS A 136 -4.84 2.38 10.24
CA HIS A 136 -3.60 2.99 10.74
C HIS A 136 -2.64 1.99 11.41
N ARG A 137 -3.16 0.91 12.01
CA ARG A 137 -2.32 -0.11 12.66
C ARG A 137 -1.68 -1.07 11.66
N TYR A 138 -2.28 -1.26 10.48
CA TYR A 138 -1.69 -2.10 9.43
C TYR A 138 -0.33 -1.56 8.97
N HIS A 139 -0.25 -0.24 8.75
CA HIS A 139 0.97 0.47 8.37
C HIS A 139 2.04 0.49 9.48
N ALA A 140 1.66 0.59 10.75
CA ALA A 140 2.61 0.51 11.87
C ALA A 140 3.35 -0.84 11.89
N ASN A 141 2.62 -1.91 11.59
CA ASN A 141 3.12 -3.27 11.70
C ASN A 141 4.09 -3.66 10.56
N VAL A 142 4.21 -2.86 9.49
CA VAL A 142 5.15 -3.13 8.38
C VAL A 142 6.59 -3.00 8.85
N LEU A 143 6.96 -1.87 9.45
CA LEU A 143 8.34 -1.66 9.94
C LEU A 143 8.68 -2.62 11.09
N ASP A 144 7.73 -2.84 12.02
CA ASP A 144 7.91 -3.82 13.11
C ASP A 144 8.10 -5.25 12.59
N THR A 145 7.53 -5.58 11.42
CA THR A 145 7.74 -6.88 10.78
C THR A 145 9.12 -6.96 10.16
N LEU A 146 9.60 -5.87 9.55
CA LEU A 146 10.95 -5.79 8.98
C LEU A 146 12.04 -5.85 10.05
N ASP A 147 11.78 -5.34 11.27
CA ASP A 147 12.72 -5.34 12.39
C ASP A 147 13.00 -6.73 12.98
N LYS A 148 12.17 -7.73 12.66
CA LYS A 148 12.37 -9.09 13.18
C LYS A 148 13.50 -9.76 12.40
N GLU A 149 14.52 -10.26 13.09
CA GLU A 149 15.62 -11.03 12.48
C GLU A 149 15.15 -12.27 11.71
N SER A 150 13.99 -12.82 12.07
CA SER A 150 13.35 -13.93 11.36
C SER A 150 12.71 -13.52 10.03
N CYS A 151 12.62 -12.23 9.72
CA CYS A 151 12.06 -11.72 8.47
C CYS A 151 13.05 -11.93 7.32
N PRO A 152 12.65 -12.56 6.21
CA PRO A 152 13.54 -12.75 5.05
C PRO A 152 14.04 -11.44 4.42
N LEU A 153 13.34 -10.33 4.66
CA LEU A 153 13.72 -8.99 4.18
C LEU A 153 14.52 -8.19 5.23
N HIS A 154 14.76 -8.71 6.43
CA HIS A 154 15.53 -8.03 7.46
C HIS A 154 16.93 -7.58 7.00
N PRO A 155 17.71 -8.40 6.25
CA PRO A 155 19.04 -7.99 5.79
C PRO A 155 19.03 -6.80 4.82
N VAL A 156 17.94 -6.57 4.09
CA VAL A 156 17.86 -5.56 3.01
C VAL A 156 17.00 -4.34 3.36
N LEU A 157 15.94 -4.53 4.15
CA LEU A 157 14.98 -3.49 4.51
C LEU A 157 14.87 -3.27 6.03
N GLY A 158 15.25 -4.27 6.84
CA GLY A 158 15.13 -4.24 8.30
C GLY A 158 16.34 -3.67 9.04
N THR A 159 17.45 -3.44 8.35
CA THR A 159 18.71 -2.98 8.96
C THR A 159 19.39 -1.88 8.13
N GLY A 160 20.45 -1.31 8.69
CA GLY A 160 21.31 -0.35 7.99
C GLY A 160 20.62 0.96 7.61
N ASN A 161 21.15 1.60 6.56
CA ASN A 161 20.69 2.91 6.10
C ASN A 161 19.26 2.87 5.57
N VAL A 162 18.90 1.86 4.78
CA VAL A 162 17.55 1.69 4.22
C VAL A 162 16.49 1.72 5.32
N ARG A 163 16.72 1.00 6.43
CA ARG A 163 15.80 0.99 7.58
C ARG A 163 15.65 2.36 8.24
N GLU A 164 16.75 3.12 8.30
CA GLU A 164 16.74 4.48 8.83
C GLU A 164 15.92 5.42 7.94
N GLN A 165 16.11 5.35 6.62
CA GLN A 165 15.35 6.17 5.68
C GLN A 165 13.86 5.79 5.67
N LEU A 166 13.52 4.50 5.76
CA LEU A 166 12.14 4.03 5.94
C LEU A 166 11.49 4.59 7.22
N ARG A 167 12.26 4.69 8.31
CA ARG A 167 11.79 5.30 9.57
C ARG A 167 11.51 6.78 9.40
N LYS A 168 12.47 7.53 8.85
CA LYS A 168 12.35 8.96 8.58
C LYS A 168 11.14 9.24 7.69
N ALA A 169 10.99 8.52 6.58
CA ALA A 169 9.85 8.65 5.70
C ALA A 169 8.51 8.38 6.40
N LYS A 170 8.46 7.38 7.30
CA LYS A 170 7.27 7.11 8.11
C LYS A 170 6.92 8.24 9.06
N GLU A 171 7.93 8.78 9.74
CA GLU A 171 7.77 9.90 10.66
C GLU A 171 7.24 11.13 9.93
N LEU A 172 7.80 11.45 8.75
CA LEU A 172 7.31 12.53 7.89
C LEU A 172 5.85 12.31 7.47
N ARG A 173 5.50 11.09 7.02
CA ARG A 173 4.12 10.75 6.66
C ARG A 173 3.15 10.87 7.84
N ASN A 174 3.57 10.44 9.04
CA ASN A 174 2.73 10.56 10.23
C ASN A 174 2.57 12.02 10.66
N ARG A 175 3.65 12.81 10.54
CA ARG A 175 3.65 14.24 10.83
C ARG A 175 2.70 15.02 9.92
N TRP A 176 2.61 14.64 8.65
CA TRP A 176 1.81 15.34 7.65
C TRP A 176 0.44 14.70 7.38
N LYS A 177 0.04 13.75 8.23
CA LYS A 177 -1.28 13.10 8.14
C LYS A 177 -2.45 14.10 8.15
N THR A 178 -2.27 15.24 8.82
CA THR A 178 -3.26 16.31 8.98
C THR A 178 -2.85 17.60 8.25
N ALA A 179 -2.00 17.50 7.23
CA ALA A 179 -1.48 18.66 6.51
C ALA A 179 -2.55 19.46 5.75
N ASP A 180 -3.72 18.87 5.50
CA ASP A 180 -4.90 19.48 4.89
C ASP A 180 -5.84 20.17 5.89
N MET A 181 -5.65 19.95 7.19
CA MET A 181 -6.49 20.57 8.22
C MET A 181 -6.33 22.09 8.20
N SER A 182 -7.47 22.79 8.21
CA SER A 182 -7.47 24.23 8.39
C SER A 182 -6.89 24.61 9.75
N LYS A 183 -6.33 25.83 9.85
CA LYS A 183 -5.77 26.35 11.11
C LYS A 183 -6.79 26.31 12.26
N GLU A 184 -8.06 26.52 11.95
CA GLU A 184 -9.19 26.50 12.88
C GLU A 184 -9.55 25.07 13.36
N GLU A 185 -9.31 24.05 12.54
CA GLU A 185 -9.47 22.63 12.90
C GLU A 185 -8.28 22.13 13.72
N ALA A 186 -7.06 22.56 13.38
CA ALA A 186 -5.86 22.25 14.13
C ALA A 186 -5.87 22.84 15.54
N GLU A 187 -6.40 24.05 15.73
CA GLU A 187 -6.54 24.70 17.05
C GLU A 187 -7.60 24.03 17.95
N LYS A 188 -8.59 23.37 17.35
CA LYS A 188 -9.62 22.60 18.08
C LYS A 188 -9.16 21.19 18.47
N ASP A 189 -8.17 20.65 17.78
CA ASP A 189 -7.63 19.33 18.09
C ASP A 189 -6.60 19.42 19.23
N SER A 190 -7.08 19.18 20.46
CA SER A 190 -6.26 19.15 21.68
C SER A 190 -5.10 18.12 21.66
N PHE A 191 -5.06 17.18 20.69
CA PHE A 191 -3.95 16.26 20.48
C PHE A 191 -2.89 16.78 19.50
N HIS A 192 -3.15 17.89 18.81
CA HIS A 192 -2.23 18.46 17.84
C HIS A 192 -1.14 19.27 18.57
N ARG A 193 0.02 18.64 18.76
CA ARG A 193 1.18 19.33 19.30
C ARG A 193 1.78 20.20 18.19
N PRO A 194 1.98 21.52 18.38
CA PRO A 194 2.75 22.34 17.47
C PRO A 194 4.22 21.96 17.65
N GLU A 195 4.63 20.86 17.02
CA GLU A 195 6.03 20.44 17.02
C GLU A 195 6.82 21.38 16.13
N SER A 196 7.90 21.97 16.70
CA SER A 196 8.89 22.77 16.00
C SER A 196 9.32 22.06 14.71
N ALA A 197 8.76 22.48 13.59
CA ALA A 197 9.02 21.85 12.30
C ALA A 197 10.33 22.39 11.77
N MET A 198 11.28 21.49 11.52
CA MET A 198 12.37 21.83 10.63
C MET A 198 11.74 22.17 9.26
N PRO A 199 12.23 23.23 8.59
CA PRO A 199 11.76 23.64 7.27
C PRO A 199 11.75 22.48 6.28
N LEU A 200 10.83 22.50 5.32
CA LEU A 200 10.70 21.42 4.33
C LEU A 200 12.00 21.20 3.54
N GLU A 201 12.72 22.29 3.25
CA GLU A 201 14.05 22.32 2.60
C GLU A 201 15.17 21.60 3.37
N SER A 202 14.98 21.34 4.67
CA SER A 202 15.99 20.66 5.49
C SER A 202 16.04 19.14 5.29
N TYR A 203 15.02 18.56 4.64
CA TYR A 203 14.93 17.13 4.39
C TYR A 203 15.47 16.78 3.01
N ASP A 204 16.40 15.83 2.94
CA ASP A 204 16.91 15.31 1.68
C ASP A 204 16.01 14.17 1.17
N PHE A 205 14.92 14.52 0.49
CA PHE A 205 13.97 13.54 -0.06
C PHE A 205 14.56 12.68 -1.15
N ASP A 206 15.47 13.23 -1.95
CA ASP A 206 16.15 12.48 -3.00
C ASP A 206 16.96 11.36 -2.36
N HIS A 207 17.76 11.66 -1.33
CA HIS A 207 18.49 10.65 -0.58
C HIS A 207 17.55 9.64 0.10
N ILE A 208 16.53 10.11 0.82
CA ILE A 208 15.57 9.22 1.52
C ILE A 208 14.96 8.22 0.53
N LEU A 209 14.44 8.70 -0.60
CA LEU A 209 13.74 7.85 -1.56
C LEU A 209 14.72 6.95 -2.33
N SER A 210 15.88 7.47 -2.74
CA SER A 210 16.91 6.67 -3.42
C SER A 210 17.36 5.47 -2.60
N GLU A 211 17.65 5.66 -1.31
CA GLU A 211 18.05 4.55 -0.42
C GLU A 211 16.93 3.52 -0.24
N ILE A 212 15.68 3.98 -0.12
CA ILE A 212 14.55 3.06 -0.04
C ILE A 212 14.42 2.25 -1.35
N PHE A 213 14.61 2.88 -2.52
CA PHE A 213 14.57 2.18 -3.80
C PHE A 213 15.69 1.14 -3.93
N VAL A 214 16.91 1.43 -3.45
CA VAL A 214 17.99 0.44 -3.40
C VAL A 214 17.54 -0.79 -2.60
N GLY A 215 16.97 -0.59 -1.41
CA GLY A 215 16.46 -1.69 -0.60
C GLY A 215 15.31 -2.47 -1.26
N LEU A 216 14.43 -1.79 -2.01
CA LEU A 216 13.36 -2.45 -2.78
C LEU A 216 13.92 -3.30 -3.94
N GLU A 217 15.01 -2.86 -4.57
CA GLU A 217 15.69 -3.59 -5.65
C GLU A 217 16.42 -4.84 -5.11
N ASP A 218 17.09 -4.72 -3.96
CA ASP A 218 17.69 -5.86 -3.27
C ASP A 218 16.62 -6.85 -2.80
N GLY A 219 15.52 -6.35 -2.24
CA GLY A 219 14.36 -7.16 -1.87
C GLY A 219 13.72 -7.87 -3.06
N LEU A 220 13.65 -7.22 -4.24
CA LEU A 220 13.18 -7.83 -5.48
C LEU A 220 14.10 -8.98 -5.92
N ALA A 221 15.42 -8.85 -5.78
CA ALA A 221 16.36 -9.92 -6.10
C ALA A 221 16.08 -11.17 -5.25
N LEU A 222 15.90 -10.99 -3.93
CA LEU A 222 15.52 -12.09 -3.02
C LEU A 222 14.16 -12.69 -3.37
N ALA A 223 13.17 -11.86 -3.72
CA ALA A 223 11.84 -12.32 -4.07
C ALA A 223 11.83 -13.16 -5.36
N ARG A 224 12.61 -12.76 -6.38
CA ARG A 224 12.77 -13.53 -7.62
C ARG A 224 13.40 -14.89 -7.36
N GLU A 225 14.42 -14.94 -6.51
CA GLU A 225 15.04 -16.20 -6.10
C GLU A 225 14.04 -17.11 -5.38
N GLN A 226 13.22 -16.56 -4.48
CA GLN A 226 12.19 -17.30 -3.77
C GLN A 226 11.12 -17.87 -4.72
N VAL A 227 10.65 -17.10 -5.70
CA VAL A 227 9.70 -17.57 -6.71
C VAL A 227 10.31 -18.72 -7.52
N ALA A 228 11.55 -18.56 -7.99
CA ALA A 228 12.25 -19.61 -8.75
C ALA A 228 12.41 -20.91 -7.93
N ARG A 229 12.72 -20.81 -6.63
CA ARG A 229 12.80 -21.97 -5.72
C ARG A 229 11.46 -22.69 -5.59
N VAL A 230 10.36 -21.93 -5.46
CA VAL A 230 9.01 -22.51 -5.33
C VAL A 230 8.55 -23.15 -6.64
N GLU A 231 8.79 -22.52 -7.79
CA GLU A 231 8.40 -23.05 -9.10
C GLU A 231 9.16 -24.35 -9.44
N ASN A 232 10.47 -24.38 -9.19
CA ASN A 232 11.30 -25.57 -9.39
C ASN A 232 10.92 -26.73 -8.46
N GLY A 233 10.42 -26.44 -7.26
CA GLY A 233 9.97 -27.46 -6.31
C GLY A 233 8.56 -27.99 -6.57
N THR A 234 7.73 -27.25 -7.32
CA THR A 234 6.29 -27.57 -7.49
C THR A 234 5.98 -28.22 -8.85
N GLY A 235 6.93 -28.24 -9.80
CA GLY A 235 6.80 -28.97 -11.07
C GLY A 235 5.63 -28.54 -11.97
N ASN A 236 4.94 -27.45 -11.62
CA ASN A 236 3.74 -26.98 -12.29
C ASN A 236 3.99 -25.57 -12.80
N GLY A 237 4.51 -25.47 -14.02
CA GLY A 237 4.64 -24.21 -14.75
C GLY A 237 3.26 -23.70 -15.14
N LEU A 238 2.60 -22.95 -14.26
CA LEU A 238 1.41 -22.19 -14.59
C LEU A 238 1.86 -20.83 -15.12
N SER A 239 1.95 -20.74 -16.44
CA SER A 239 2.09 -19.47 -17.17
C SER A 239 0.88 -18.58 -16.82
N GLY A 240 1.12 -17.54 -16.02
CA GLY A 240 0.10 -16.60 -15.59
C GLY A 240 -0.39 -15.74 -16.75
N ASP A 241 -1.62 -16.01 -17.20
CA ASP A 241 -2.34 -15.16 -18.13
C ASP A 241 -2.72 -13.84 -17.43
N SER A 242 -2.16 -12.74 -17.93
CA SER A 242 -1.93 -11.48 -17.20
C SER A 242 -2.99 -10.40 -17.50
N GLU A 243 -4.20 -10.76 -17.90
CA GLU A 243 -5.24 -9.78 -18.25
C GLU A 243 -6.22 -9.51 -17.08
N ALA A 244 -6.45 -10.47 -16.18
CA ALA A 244 -7.32 -10.34 -15.00
C ALA A 244 -6.68 -9.64 -13.79
N ASP A 245 -5.43 -9.17 -13.91
CA ASP A 245 -4.58 -8.75 -12.77
C ASP A 245 -4.56 -7.22 -12.55
N TRP A 246 -5.43 -6.46 -13.21
CA TRP A 246 -5.65 -5.02 -12.95
C TRP A 246 -6.83 -4.74 -12.01
N ASP A 247 -7.74 -5.70 -11.80
CA ASP A 247 -8.87 -5.56 -10.86
C ASP A 247 -8.38 -5.32 -9.42
N PHE A 248 -7.26 -5.92 -9.01
CA PHE A 248 -6.62 -5.65 -7.72
C PHE A 248 -6.15 -4.19 -7.55
N ILE A 249 -5.88 -3.49 -8.64
CA ILE A 249 -5.45 -2.09 -8.63
C ILE A 249 -6.66 -1.14 -8.57
N VAL A 250 -7.81 -1.56 -9.09
CA VAL A 250 -9.08 -0.84 -8.92
C VAL A 250 -9.58 -1.01 -7.47
N ASP A 251 -9.50 -2.21 -6.90
CA ASP A 251 -9.65 -2.47 -5.45
C ASP A 251 -8.51 -1.85 -4.61
N ALA A 252 -7.46 -1.30 -5.23
CA ALA A 252 -6.46 -0.50 -4.50
C ALA A 252 -6.90 0.95 -4.28
N MET A 253 -7.96 1.39 -4.97
CA MET A 253 -8.65 2.65 -4.73
C MET A 253 -9.88 2.51 -3.80
N ASP A 254 -10.40 1.28 -3.61
CA ASP A 254 -11.40 0.89 -2.59
C ASP A 254 -10.76 0.05 -1.48
N TRP A 255 -10.40 0.68 -0.37
CA TRP A 255 -9.40 0.22 0.61
C TRP A 255 -9.88 -0.88 1.59
N GLU A 256 -10.81 -1.77 1.18
CA GLU A 256 -11.48 -2.73 2.06
C GLU A 256 -11.12 -4.23 1.87
N ALA A 257 -10.28 -4.60 0.89
CA ALA A 257 -10.06 -6.03 0.59
C ALA A 257 -8.58 -6.45 0.43
N VAL A 258 -7.82 -6.54 1.53
CA VAL A 258 -6.68 -7.48 1.69
C VAL A 258 -6.65 -8.02 3.12
#